data_AF-A0A8J7AKI7-F1
#
_entry.id   AF-A0A8J7AKI7-F1
#
_cell.length_a   1.000
_cell.length_b   1.000
_cell.length_c   1.000
_cell.angle_alpha   90.00
_cell.angle_beta   90.00
_cell.angle_gamma   90.00
#
_symmetry.space_group_name_H-M   'P 1'
#
loop_
_entity.id
_entity.type
_entity.pdbx_description
1 polymer ?
#
loop_
_entity_poly.entity_id
_entity_poly.type
_entity_poly.pdbx_seq_one_letter_code
_entity_poly.pdbx_strand_id
1 'polypeptide(L)' 'MANLEPTVTPTIERSKAGFNDYAERLNGRAAMIGFVALVLLELATGQAIVTWLGLR' A
#
# COMPACT_ATOMS: atom_id res chain seq x y z
N MET A 1 4.50 -48.86 18.04
CA MET A 1 3.59 -47.69 18.15
C MET A 1 4.00 -46.76 17.01
N ALA A 2 3.20 -46.67 15.95
CA ALA A 2 3.56 -45.88 14.76
C ALA A 2 3.39 -44.38 15.08
N ASN A 3 4.45 -43.60 14.87
CA ASN A 3 4.44 -42.16 15.09
C ASN A 3 3.64 -41.49 13.96
N LEU A 4 2.48 -40.92 14.30
CA LEU A 4 1.54 -40.28 13.37
C LEU A 4 1.84 -38.77 13.25
N GLU A 5 3.09 -38.42 12.96
CA GLU A 5 3.44 -37.01 12.76
C GLU A 5 3.21 -36.62 11.28
N PRO A 6 2.31 -35.65 11.01
CA PRO A 6 2.09 -35.17 9.65
C PRO A 6 3.37 -34.50 9.13
N THR A 7 4.01 -35.11 8.13
CA THR A 7 5.28 -34.67 7.54
C THR A 7 5.15 -33.46 6.61
N VAL A 8 3.93 -33.04 6.27
CA VAL A 8 3.71 -31.91 5.33
C VAL A 8 2.82 -30.87 5.98
N THR A 9 3.39 -29.70 6.29
CA THR A 9 2.63 -28.50 6.58
C THR A 9 2.02 -28.02 5.26
N PRO A 10 0.68 -27.98 5.11
CA PRO A 10 0.08 -27.46 3.89
C PRO A 10 0.52 -26.00 3.70
N THR A 11 1.29 -25.74 2.64
CA THR A 11 1.60 -24.38 2.21
C THR A 11 0.32 -23.79 1.66
N ILE A 12 -0.39 -23.04 2.50
CA ILE A 12 -1.54 -22.25 2.08
C ILE A 12 -0.99 -21.16 1.15
N GLU A 13 -1.06 -21.38 -0.15
CA GLU A 13 -0.88 -20.36 -1.18
C GLU A 13 -1.91 -19.26 -0.93
N ARG A 14 -1.51 -18.26 -0.12
CA ARG A 14 -2.33 -17.09 0.14
C ARG A 14 -2.42 -16.32 -1.17
N SER A 15 -3.56 -16.47 -1.83
CA SER A 15 -3.85 -15.86 -3.13
C SER A 15 -3.36 -14.41 -3.16
N LYS A 16 -2.40 -14.10 -4.04
CA LYS A 16 -1.77 -12.77 -4.16
C LYS A 16 -2.70 -11.70 -4.75
N ALA A 17 -3.88 -12.09 -5.23
CA ALA A 17 -4.84 -11.20 -5.86
C ALA A 17 -5.84 -10.65 -4.82
N GLY A 18 -5.78 -9.33 -4.56
CA GLY A 18 -6.70 -8.61 -3.66
C GLY A 18 -5.97 -7.68 -2.67
N PHE A 19 -6.62 -7.37 -1.55
CA PHE A 19 -6.02 -6.69 -0.40
C PHE A 19 -5.06 -7.65 0.31
N ASN A 20 -3.86 -7.78 -0.24
CA ASN A 20 -2.77 -8.56 0.33
C ASN A 20 -1.75 -7.63 1.01
N ASP A 21 -1.07 -8.12 2.05
CA ASP A 21 -0.10 -7.33 2.86
C ASP A 21 0.94 -6.61 1.98
N TYR A 22 1.39 -7.27 0.91
CA TYR A 22 2.29 -6.67 -0.06
C TYR A 22 1.70 -5.46 -0.79
N ALA A 23 0.44 -5.55 -1.22
CA ALA A 23 -0.26 -4.46 -1.90
C ALA A 23 -0.53 -3.29 -0.95
N GLU A 24 -0.89 -3.58 0.30
CA GLU A 24 -1.09 -2.55 1.34
C GLU A 24 0.22 -1.79 1.63
N ARG A 25 1.33 -2.51 1.78
CA ARG A 25 2.66 -1.90 2.00
C ARG A 25 3.13 -1.10 0.79
N LEU A 26 2.85 -1.57 -0.43
CA LEU A 26 3.18 -0.84 -1.66
C LEU A 26 2.35 0.44 -1.78
N ASN A 27 1.04 0.35 -1.57
CA ASN A 27 0.13 1.49 -1.61
C ASN A 27 0.46 2.52 -0.52
N GLY A 28 0.82 2.09 0.69
CA GLY A 28 1.25 2.98 1.76
C GLY A 28 2.51 3.78 1.42
N ARG A 29 3.48 3.16 0.73
CA ARG A 29 4.69 3.87 0.25
C ARG A 29 4.36 4.87 -0.85
N ALA A 30 3.54 4.47 -1.81
CA ALA A 30 3.07 5.36 -2.86
C ALA A 30 2.34 6.58 -2.26
N ALA A 31 1.52 6.37 -1.23
CA ALA A 31 0.84 7.45 -0.53
C ALA A 31 1.81 8.41 0.20
N MET A 32 2.84 7.90 0.89
CA MET A 32 3.86 8.74 1.52
C MET A 32 4.61 9.61 0.50
N ILE A 33 5.00 9.02 -0.63
CA ILE A 33 5.67 9.74 -1.73
C ILE A 33 4.72 10.77 -2.34
N GLY A 34 3.48 10.38 -2.61
CA GLY A 34 2.43 11.26 -3.12
C GLY A 34 2.25 12.47 -2.20
N PHE A 35 2.07 12.26 -0.90
CA PHE A 35 1.89 13.33 0.07
C PHE A 35 3.06 14.32 0.08
N VAL A 36 4.30 13.84 0.10
CA VAL A 36 5.49 14.72 0.04
C VAL A 36 5.53 15.49 -1.29
N ALA A 37 5.22 14.83 -2.41
CA ALA A 37 5.16 15.50 -3.71
C ALA A 37 4.07 16.58 -3.76
N LEU A 38 2.91 16.35 -3.14
CA LEU A 38 1.85 17.35 -3.02
C LEU A 38 2.34 18.57 -2.24
N VAL A 39 2.97 18.37 -1.08
CA VAL A 39 3.52 19.48 -0.26
C VAL A 39 4.59 20.26 -1.04
N LEU A 40 5.49 19.57 -1.72
CA LEU A 40 6.51 20.23 -2.55
C LEU A 40 5.89 21.03 -3.70
N LEU A 41 4.83 20.50 -4.32
CA LEU A 41 4.12 21.19 -5.39
C LEU A 41 3.45 22.46 -4.84
N GLU A 42 2.77 22.38 -3.70
CA GLU A 42 2.13 23.53 -3.05
C GLU A 42 3.13 24.63 -2.70
N LEU A 43 4.34 24.26 -2.26
CA LEU A 43 5.43 25.22 -2.01
C LEU A 43 5.94 25.85 -3.31
N ALA A 44 6.01 25.10 -4.40
CA ALA A 44 6.51 25.59 -5.69
C ALA A 44 5.49 26.48 -6.43
N THR A 45 4.21 26.15 -6.40
CA THR A 45 3.14 26.93 -7.06
C THR A 45 2.52 27.99 -6.16
N GLY A 46 2.66 27.89 -4.83
CA GLY A 46 2.01 28.79 -3.87
C GLY A 46 0.47 28.71 -3.89
N GLN A 47 -0.08 27.64 -4.47
CA GLN A 47 -1.51 27.39 -4.59
C GLN A 47 -1.79 25.98 -4.05
N ALA A 48 -2.80 25.88 -3.18
CA ALA A 48 -3.19 24.58 -2.64
C ALA A 48 -3.73 23.69 -3.77
N ILE A 49 -3.47 22.39 -3.68
CA ILE A 49 -3.93 21.45 -4.71
C ILE A 49 -5.46 21.36 -4.77
N VAL A 50 -6.13 21.63 -3.65
CA VAL A 50 -7.60 21.75 -3.61
C VAL A 50 -8.14 22.87 -4.51
N THR A 51 -7.35 23.91 -4.74
CA THR A 51 -7.71 25.00 -5.66
C THR A 51 -7.78 24.52 -7.11
N TRP A 52 -6.94 23.55 -7.50
CA TRP A 52 -7.02 22.90 -8.81
C TRP A 52 -8.26 22.01 -8.97
N LEU A 53 -8.77 21.49 -7.85
CA LEU A 53 -10.01 20.71 -7.81
C LEU A 53 -11.28 21.60 -7.83
N GLY A 54 -11.12 22.93 -7.91
CA GLY A 54 -12.23 23.90 -7.94
C GLY A 54 -12.82 24.22 -6.57
N LEU A 55 -12.22 23.73 -5.50
CA LEU A 55 -12.59 24.05 -4.12
C LEU A 55 -11.78 25.29 -3.72
N ARG A 56 -12.43 26.47 -3.80
CA ARG A 56 -11.88 27.75 -3.35
C ARG A 56 -12.44 28.12 -1.98
#